data_AF-A0A094F0R1-F1
#
_entry.id   AF-A0A094F0R1-F1
#
_cell.length_a   1.000
_cell.length_b   1.000
_cell.length_c   1.000
_cell.angle_alpha   90.00
_cell.angle_beta   90.00
_cell.angle_gamma   90.00
#
_symmetry.space_group_name_H-M   'P 1'
#
loop_
_entity.id
_entity.type
_entity.pdbx_description
1 polymer ?
#
loop_
_entity_poly.entity_id
_entity_poly.type
_entity_poly.pdbx_seq_one_letter_code
_entity_poly.pdbx_strand_id
1 'polypeptide(L)'
;MATTTAPQTLSFPRPTFAKLAPHSYLLAHLNPSSGTPPSRANARAPTASRPPHIHKGSLTHANGSAVIRIGDTTAVCGVRAEVLLADAAGYSESRTSSSTASGSRGMKSVAQELDLLVPNIELATGCAPEFLPGMPPSKMAQELVARLYALLHASALVGDECLKIWGPVVDGDEEEDEEGEKEEVSEVKAFWVLYIDVLFISLDGNAFEAAWAAVLAALQDVYLPSAQWVQDRGTVVCEDLGQGSGGERGALGAG
;
A
#
# COMPACT_ATOMS: atom_id res chain seq x y z
N MET A 1 10.26 -27.81 -66.88
CA MET A 1 10.46 -27.98 -65.43
C MET A 1 10.65 -26.60 -64.82
N ALA A 2 9.68 -26.09 -64.07
CA ALA A 2 9.80 -24.80 -63.39
C ALA A 2 10.45 -25.02 -62.02
N THR A 3 11.66 -24.48 -61.85
CA THR A 3 12.36 -24.47 -60.56
C THR A 3 11.64 -23.51 -59.62
N THR A 4 10.94 -24.05 -58.62
CA THR A 4 10.35 -23.25 -57.54
C THR A 4 11.45 -22.83 -56.58
N THR A 5 11.85 -21.56 -56.64
CA THR A 5 12.83 -20.98 -55.72
C THR A 5 12.16 -20.83 -54.36
N ALA A 6 12.71 -21.48 -53.32
CA ALA A 6 12.21 -21.35 -51.96
C ALA A 6 12.18 -19.86 -51.53
N PRO A 7 11.12 -19.39 -50.86
CA PRO A 7 11.03 -17.99 -50.45
C PRO A 7 12.20 -17.64 -49.53
N GLN A 8 12.91 -16.56 -49.85
CA GLN A 8 14.02 -16.08 -49.04
C GLN A 8 13.48 -15.58 -47.71
N THR A 9 13.84 -16.27 -46.62
CA THR A 9 13.44 -15.87 -45.28
C THR A 9 14.28 -14.67 -44.83
N LEU A 10 13.65 -13.51 -44.65
CA LEU A 10 14.31 -12.35 -44.06
C LEU A 10 14.65 -12.65 -42.59
N SER A 11 15.93 -12.62 -42.26
CA SER A 11 16.43 -12.79 -40.89
C SER A 11 16.90 -11.44 -40.34
N PHE A 12 16.47 -11.11 -39.13
CA PHE A 12 16.83 -9.86 -38.46
C PHE A 12 17.62 -10.16 -37.19
N PRO A 13 18.55 -9.28 -36.78
CA PRO A 13 19.11 -9.33 -35.43
C PRO A 13 18.00 -9.24 -34.37
N ARG A 14 18.14 -9.96 -33.26
CA ARG A 14 17.18 -9.97 -32.14
C ARG A 14 16.65 -8.59 -31.73
N PRO A 15 17.48 -7.56 -31.49
CA PRO A 15 16.98 -6.25 -31.08
C PRO A 15 16.16 -5.56 -32.18
N THR A 16 16.49 -5.78 -33.45
CA THR A 16 15.72 -5.23 -34.59
C THR A 16 14.39 -5.96 -34.74
N PHE A 17 14.38 -7.29 -34.61
CA PHE A 17 13.15 -8.09 -34.68
C PHE A 17 12.19 -7.74 -33.52
N ALA A 18 12.72 -7.56 -32.31
CA ALA A 18 11.94 -7.16 -31.14
C ALA A 18 11.24 -5.80 -31.33
N LYS A 19 11.88 -4.85 -32.02
CA LYS A 19 11.31 -3.53 -32.32
C LYS A 19 10.33 -3.57 -33.50
N LEU A 20 10.64 -4.35 -34.55
CA LEU A 20 9.83 -4.40 -35.77
C LEU A 20 8.55 -5.22 -35.61
N ALA A 21 8.61 -6.34 -34.91
CA ALA A 21 7.48 -7.25 -34.70
C ALA A 21 7.47 -7.84 -33.27
N PRO A 22 7.11 -7.03 -32.24
CA PRO A 22 7.18 -7.43 -30.84
C PRO A 22 6.38 -8.70 -30.51
N HIS A 23 5.17 -8.83 -31.07
CA HIS A 23 4.30 -9.98 -30.82
C HIS A 23 4.92 -11.28 -31.37
N SER A 24 5.38 -11.27 -32.62
CA SER A 24 6.05 -12.43 -33.23
C SER A 24 7.36 -12.77 -32.53
N TYR A 25 8.10 -11.75 -32.08
CA TYR A 25 9.30 -11.92 -31.28
C TYR A 25 9.01 -12.66 -29.97
N LEU A 26 7.96 -12.25 -29.24
CA LEU A 26 7.55 -12.92 -28.00
C LEU A 26 7.06 -14.35 -28.25
N LEU A 27 6.23 -14.56 -29.27
CA LEU A 27 5.72 -15.89 -29.63
C LEU A 27 6.85 -16.85 -29.95
N ALA A 28 7.86 -16.41 -30.69
CA ALA A 28 9.03 -17.24 -31.03
C ALA A 28 9.82 -17.70 -29.79
N HIS A 29 9.80 -16.93 -28.70
CA HIS A 29 10.42 -17.33 -27.43
C HIS A 29 9.53 -18.27 -26.62
N LEU A 30 8.21 -18.03 -26.59
CA LEU A 30 7.24 -18.81 -25.82
C LEU A 30 6.87 -20.15 -26.47
N ASN A 31 6.98 -20.26 -27.80
CA ASN A 31 6.69 -21.48 -28.54
C ASN A 31 7.80 -21.78 -29.56
N PRO A 32 8.98 -22.23 -29.10
CA PRO A 32 10.10 -22.52 -29.98
C PRO A 32 9.85 -23.79 -30.79
N SER A 33 10.13 -23.74 -32.09
CA SER A 33 9.97 -24.86 -33.02
C SER A 33 11.06 -25.93 -32.92
N SER A 34 12.18 -25.65 -32.23
CA SER A 34 13.41 -26.45 -32.25
C SER A 34 13.61 -27.37 -31.04
N GLY A 35 12.56 -27.70 -30.29
CA GLY A 35 12.65 -28.56 -29.08
C GLY A 35 13.41 -27.94 -27.91
N THR A 36 13.75 -26.65 -28.00
CA THR A 36 14.24 -25.87 -26.85
C THR A 36 13.11 -25.61 -25.86
N PRO A 37 13.37 -25.53 -24.55
CA PRO A 37 12.33 -25.19 -23.61
C PRO A 37 11.84 -23.75 -23.86
N PRO A 38 10.53 -23.49 -23.68
CA PRO A 38 9.99 -22.15 -23.85
C PRO A 38 10.63 -21.19 -22.85
N SER A 39 10.99 -20.01 -23.32
CA SER A 39 11.59 -18.96 -22.48
C SER A 39 10.98 -17.61 -22.82
N ARG A 40 11.22 -16.61 -21.99
CA ARG A 40 10.81 -15.22 -22.22
C ARG A 40 11.96 -14.47 -22.91
N ALA A 41 11.69 -13.26 -23.40
CA ALA A 41 12.68 -12.39 -24.03
C ALA A 41 13.94 -12.10 -23.17
N ASN A 42 13.82 -12.22 -21.84
CA ASN A 42 14.91 -12.07 -20.88
C ASN A 42 15.49 -13.42 -20.40
N ALA A 43 15.31 -14.48 -21.20
CA ALA A 43 15.78 -15.85 -20.96
C ALA A 43 15.23 -16.55 -19.69
N ARG A 44 14.24 -15.96 -19.00
CA ARG A 44 13.57 -16.61 -17.88
C ARG A 44 12.50 -17.58 -18.35
N ALA A 45 12.19 -18.59 -17.53
CA ALA A 45 11.06 -19.49 -17.78
C ALA A 45 9.72 -18.71 -17.79
N PRO A 46 8.67 -19.22 -18.45
CA PRO A 46 7.39 -18.54 -18.55
C PRO A 46 6.77 -18.19 -17.18
N THR A 47 6.95 -19.06 -16.20
CA THR A 47 6.41 -18.91 -14.83
C THR A 47 7.39 -18.29 -13.84
N ALA A 48 8.63 -18.00 -14.24
CA ALA A 48 9.64 -17.48 -13.33
C ALA A 48 9.45 -15.97 -13.04
N SER A 49 9.32 -15.63 -11.76
CA SER A 49 9.26 -14.25 -11.27
C SER A 49 10.66 -13.59 -11.24
N ARG A 50 10.70 -12.28 -10.95
CA ARG A 50 11.97 -11.58 -10.65
C ARG A 50 12.13 -11.57 -9.13
N PRO A 51 13.32 -11.87 -8.58
CA PRO A 51 13.53 -11.77 -7.15
C PRO A 51 13.37 -10.29 -6.71
N PRO A 52 12.56 -10.00 -5.67
CA PRO A 52 12.44 -8.66 -5.13
C PRO A 52 13.60 -8.35 -4.18
N HIS A 53 14.13 -7.13 -4.27
CA HIS A 53 15.01 -6.54 -3.27
C HIS A 53 14.23 -5.48 -2.49
N ILE A 54 14.23 -5.56 -1.16
CA ILE A 54 13.37 -4.73 -0.29
C ILE A 54 14.24 -4.10 0.81
N HIS A 55 14.12 -2.79 0.99
CA HIS A 55 14.76 -2.01 2.05
C HIS A 55 13.71 -1.21 2.81
N LYS A 56 13.35 -1.66 4.03
CA LYS A 56 12.42 -0.97 4.93
C LYS A 56 13.12 0.17 5.67
N GLY A 57 12.38 1.20 6.09
CA GLY A 57 12.92 2.34 6.85
C GLY A 57 13.88 3.23 6.05
N SER A 58 13.68 3.34 4.74
CA SER A 58 14.55 4.11 3.84
C SER A 58 14.34 5.63 3.92
N LEU A 59 13.17 6.08 4.41
CA LEU A 59 12.81 7.50 4.55
C LEU A 59 12.71 7.85 6.04
N THR A 60 13.52 8.80 6.52
CA THR A 60 13.63 9.12 7.96
C THR A 60 12.47 9.94 8.53
N HIS A 61 11.73 10.66 7.67
CA HIS A 61 10.63 11.53 8.08
C HIS A 61 9.24 10.89 7.89
N ALA A 62 9.18 9.67 7.36
CA ALA A 62 7.93 8.94 7.21
C ALA A 62 7.68 8.06 8.44
N ASN A 63 6.41 7.86 8.81
CA ASN A 63 6.01 6.94 9.87
C ASN A 63 6.37 5.49 9.52
N GLY A 64 6.35 5.14 8.24
CA GLY A 64 6.87 3.90 7.70
C GLY A 64 7.32 4.09 6.26
N SER A 65 8.32 3.34 5.82
CA SER A 65 8.78 3.46 4.44
C SER A 65 9.43 2.20 3.91
N ALA A 66 9.46 2.07 2.59
CA ALA A 66 10.23 1.03 1.92
C ALA A 66 10.68 1.45 0.52
N VAL A 67 11.85 0.97 0.12
CA VAL A 67 12.31 0.97 -1.28
C VAL A 67 12.32 -0.46 -1.75
N ILE A 68 11.70 -0.71 -2.90
CA ILE A 68 11.69 -2.01 -3.53
C ILE A 68 12.26 -1.97 -4.94
N ARG A 69 12.87 -3.07 -5.35
CA ARG A 69 13.35 -3.29 -6.71
C ARG A 69 13.00 -4.69 -7.17
N ILE A 70 12.23 -4.78 -8.27
CA ILE A 70 11.82 -6.04 -8.90
C ILE A 70 12.36 -6.03 -10.34
N GLY A 71 13.59 -6.52 -10.51
CA GLY A 71 14.38 -6.36 -11.74
C GLY A 71 14.73 -4.91 -11.99
N ASP A 72 14.18 -4.32 -13.05
CA ASP A 72 14.41 -2.92 -13.41
C ASP A 72 13.28 -1.99 -12.95
N THR A 73 12.16 -2.55 -12.46
CA THR A 73 11.13 -1.75 -11.78
C THR A 73 11.59 -1.41 -10.37
N THR A 74 11.66 -0.11 -10.05
CA THR A 74 12.02 0.40 -8.72
C THR A 74 10.94 1.36 -8.24
N ALA A 75 10.43 1.14 -7.03
CA ALA A 75 9.42 1.98 -6.39
C ALA A 75 9.81 2.29 -4.95
N VAL A 76 9.44 3.48 -4.49
CA VAL A 76 9.58 3.94 -3.12
C VAL A 76 8.18 4.14 -2.56
N CYS A 77 7.93 3.63 -1.36
CA CYS A 77 6.68 3.87 -0.64
C CYS A 77 6.99 4.59 0.67
N GLY A 78 6.25 5.66 0.95
CA GLY A 78 6.24 6.36 2.21
C GLY A 78 4.83 6.35 2.81
N VAL A 79 4.74 6.14 4.12
CA VAL A 79 3.49 6.22 4.87
C VAL A 79 3.61 7.39 5.84
N ARG A 80 2.64 8.29 5.79
CA ARG A 80 2.50 9.42 6.70
C ARG A 80 1.18 9.33 7.44
N ALA A 81 1.24 9.46 8.76
CA ALA A 81 0.06 9.43 9.61
C ALA A 81 -0.38 10.85 9.99
N GLU A 82 -1.68 11.12 9.90
CA GLU A 82 -2.32 12.34 10.39
C GLU A 82 -3.53 12.00 11.28
N VAL A 83 -4.01 12.98 12.04
CA VAL A 83 -5.14 12.81 12.96
C VAL A 83 -6.40 13.45 12.38
N LEU A 84 -7.48 12.69 12.29
CA LEU A 84 -8.83 13.14 11.94
C LEU A 84 -9.71 13.09 13.19
N LEU A 85 -10.35 14.21 13.56
CA LEU A 85 -11.28 14.24 14.69
C LEU A 85 -12.57 13.50 14.35
N ALA A 86 -13.08 12.71 15.30
CA ALA A 86 -14.32 11.94 15.12
C ALA A 86 -15.53 12.87 14.89
N ASP A 87 -15.60 13.98 15.63
CA ASP A 87 -16.63 15.01 15.45
C ASP A 87 -16.63 15.61 14.04
N ALA A 88 -15.46 15.83 13.45
CA ALA A 88 -15.31 16.35 12.09
C ALA A 88 -15.76 15.32 11.03
N ALA A 89 -15.61 14.03 11.34
CA ALA A 89 -16.10 12.93 10.52
C ALA A 89 -17.59 12.60 10.76
N GLY A 90 -18.22 13.23 11.76
CA GLY A 90 -19.59 12.89 12.18
C GLY A 90 -19.70 11.47 12.74
N TYR A 91 -18.62 10.93 13.28
CA TYR A 91 -18.54 9.57 13.81
C TYR A 91 -18.65 9.58 15.33
N SER A 92 -19.44 8.65 15.88
CA SER A 92 -19.53 8.43 17.33
C SER A 92 -19.66 6.94 17.60
N GLU A 93 -18.79 6.45 18.48
CA GLU A 93 -18.80 5.09 19.00
C GLU A 93 -18.27 5.14 20.42
N SER A 94 -19.03 4.52 21.35
CA SER A 94 -18.64 4.37 22.74
C SER A 94 -18.48 2.89 23.09
N ARG A 95 -17.62 2.62 24.08
CA ARG A 95 -17.44 1.30 24.68
C ARG A 95 -17.42 1.44 26.20
N THR A 96 -18.02 0.48 26.87
CA THR A 96 -17.86 0.25 28.32
C THR A 96 -16.77 -0.79 28.56
N SER A 97 -16.19 -0.80 29.76
CA SER A 97 -15.21 -1.81 30.21
C SER A 97 -15.74 -3.25 30.12
N SER A 98 -17.05 -3.43 30.23
CA SER A 98 -17.77 -4.72 30.19
C SER A 98 -18.19 -5.15 28.76
N SER A 99 -18.22 -4.22 27.80
CA SER A 99 -18.66 -4.49 26.42
C SER A 99 -17.55 -5.05 25.53
N THR A 100 -17.66 -6.32 25.13
CA THR A 100 -16.93 -6.83 23.97
C THR A 100 -17.51 -6.23 22.69
N ALA A 101 -16.78 -5.29 22.09
CA ALA A 101 -17.01 -4.62 20.80
C ALA A 101 -18.22 -5.15 20.02
N SER A 102 -19.39 -4.55 20.24
CA SER A 102 -20.57 -4.76 19.39
C SER A 102 -20.40 -3.92 18.13
N GLY A 103 -19.50 -4.35 17.24
CA GLY A 103 -19.30 -3.71 15.95
C GLY A 103 -20.62 -3.68 15.18
N SER A 104 -21.12 -2.48 14.90
CA SER A 104 -22.16 -2.26 13.90
C SER A 104 -21.67 -2.87 12.59
N ARG A 105 -22.27 -4.00 12.19
CA ARG A 105 -21.90 -4.73 10.97
C ARG A 105 -22.40 -3.98 9.74
N GLY A 106 -21.74 -2.88 9.42
CA GLY A 106 -21.73 -2.35 8.06
C GLY A 106 -21.09 -3.38 7.12
N MET A 107 -21.48 -3.36 5.84
CA MET A 107 -20.82 -4.16 4.79
C MET A 107 -19.36 -3.69 4.57
N LYS A 108 -19.01 -2.49 5.05
CA LYS A 108 -17.69 -1.85 4.93
C LYS A 108 -17.09 -1.64 6.32
N SER A 109 -15.76 -1.68 6.41
CA SER A 109 -15.02 -1.36 7.62
C SER A 109 -15.04 0.14 7.90
N VAL A 110 -14.81 0.56 9.15
CA VAL A 110 -14.77 1.99 9.53
C VAL A 110 -13.66 2.70 8.76
N ALA A 111 -12.50 2.04 8.59
CA ALA A 111 -11.41 2.58 7.79
C ALA A 111 -11.80 2.87 6.32
N GLN A 112 -12.73 2.09 5.74
CA GLN A 112 -13.22 2.31 4.39
C GLN A 112 -14.32 3.37 4.33
N GLU A 113 -15.18 3.43 5.35
CA GLU A 113 -16.27 4.42 5.40
C GLU A 113 -15.74 5.84 5.55
N LEU A 114 -14.67 6.01 6.35
CA LEU A 114 -14.05 7.30 6.64
C LEU A 114 -12.81 7.60 5.77
N ASP A 115 -12.51 6.76 4.78
CA ASP A 115 -11.33 6.87 3.91
C ASP A 115 -10.02 7.08 4.70
N LEU A 116 -9.83 6.32 5.79
CA LEU A 116 -8.66 6.45 6.66
C LEU A 116 -7.37 5.96 6.00
N LEU A 117 -7.47 5.18 4.91
CA LEU A 117 -6.33 4.71 4.13
C LEU A 117 -6.35 5.42 2.77
N VAL A 118 -5.39 6.30 2.53
CA VAL A 118 -5.34 7.14 1.34
C VAL A 118 -4.11 6.77 0.51
N PRO A 119 -4.21 5.77 -0.39
CA PRO A 119 -3.13 5.42 -1.28
C PRO A 119 -3.04 6.40 -2.46
N ASN A 120 -1.82 6.72 -2.84
CA ASN A 120 -1.49 7.52 -4.01
C ASN A 120 -0.32 6.87 -4.75
N ILE A 121 -0.34 6.95 -6.08
CA ILE A 121 0.71 6.41 -6.94
C ILE A 121 1.16 7.50 -7.89
N GLU A 122 2.44 7.84 -7.79
CA GLU A 122 3.11 8.78 -8.66
C GLU A 122 4.04 8.05 -9.62
N LEU A 123 3.82 8.27 -10.92
CA LEU A 123 4.70 7.82 -11.98
C LEU A 123 5.65 8.98 -12.31
N ALA A 124 6.83 8.97 -11.70
CA ALA A 124 7.80 10.06 -11.82
C ALA A 124 8.16 10.33 -13.29
N THR A 125 8.50 11.58 -13.60
CA THR A 125 8.98 11.95 -14.94
C THR A 125 10.24 11.18 -15.27
N GLY A 126 10.27 10.52 -16.42
CA GLY A 126 11.41 9.68 -16.82
C GLY A 126 11.43 8.28 -16.22
N CYS A 127 10.44 7.86 -15.40
CA CYS A 127 10.37 6.48 -14.93
C CYS A 127 10.09 5.48 -16.08
N ALA A 128 9.39 5.94 -17.12
CA ALA A 128 9.29 5.31 -18.43
C ALA A 128 9.25 6.40 -19.52
N PRO A 129 9.55 6.09 -20.79
CA PRO A 129 9.57 7.06 -21.89
C PRO A 129 8.24 7.79 -22.13
N GLU A 130 7.13 7.19 -21.69
CA GLU A 130 5.77 7.69 -21.87
C GLU A 130 5.39 8.77 -20.83
N PHE A 131 6.11 8.87 -19.71
CA PHE A 131 5.82 9.79 -18.62
C PHE A 131 6.66 11.05 -18.71
N LEU A 132 6.12 12.04 -19.42
CA LEU A 132 6.70 13.36 -19.59
C LEU A 132 6.24 14.34 -18.49
N PRO A 133 7.07 15.33 -18.12
CA PRO A 133 6.70 16.36 -17.15
C PRO A 133 5.51 17.20 -17.64
N GLY A 134 4.67 17.63 -16.70
CA GLY A 134 3.55 18.55 -16.95
C GLY A 134 2.30 17.89 -17.54
N MET A 135 2.28 16.58 -17.69
CA MET A 135 1.09 15.84 -18.11
C MET A 135 0.13 15.61 -16.92
N PRO A 136 -1.20 15.61 -17.15
CA PRO A 136 -2.15 15.21 -16.12
C PRO A 136 -1.94 13.74 -15.72
N PRO A 137 -2.48 13.30 -14.56
CA PRO A 137 -2.39 11.91 -14.14
C PRO A 137 -2.86 10.94 -15.23
N SER A 138 -2.05 9.92 -15.51
CA SER A 138 -2.35 8.95 -16.55
C SER A 138 -3.50 8.02 -16.13
N LYS A 139 -4.22 7.45 -17.11
CA LYS A 139 -5.24 6.42 -16.85
C LYS A 139 -4.66 5.23 -16.07
N MET A 140 -3.41 4.87 -16.38
CA MET A 140 -2.68 3.81 -15.68
C MET A 140 -2.48 4.14 -14.20
N ALA A 141 -2.05 5.36 -13.87
CA ALA A 141 -1.88 5.78 -12.47
C ALA A 141 -3.21 5.71 -11.72
N GLN A 142 -4.28 6.24 -12.31
CA GLN A 142 -5.63 6.23 -11.72
C GLN A 142 -6.16 4.79 -11.48
N GLU A 143 -5.97 3.90 -12.46
CA GLU A 143 -6.38 2.49 -12.32
C GLU A 143 -5.58 1.76 -11.24
N LEU A 144 -4.26 1.98 -11.19
CA LEU A 144 -3.40 1.37 -10.18
C LEU A 144 -3.78 1.81 -8.77
N VAL A 145 -4.05 3.10 -8.57
CA VAL A 145 -4.50 3.64 -7.27
C VAL A 145 -5.83 3.01 -6.87
N ALA A 146 -6.82 2.99 -7.77
CA ALA A 146 -8.13 2.41 -7.48
C ALA A 146 -8.05 0.92 -7.11
N ARG A 147 -7.21 0.15 -7.81
CA ARG A 147 -6.97 -1.27 -7.51
C ARG A 147 -6.23 -1.46 -6.18
N LEU A 148 -5.27 -0.59 -5.87
CA LEU A 148 -4.51 -0.62 -4.62
C LEU A 148 -5.41 -0.32 -3.42
N TYR A 149 -6.23 0.72 -3.52
CA TYR A 149 -7.25 1.06 -2.53
C TYR A 149 -8.22 -0.10 -2.27
N ALA A 150 -8.77 -0.69 -3.33
CA ALA A 150 -9.66 -1.84 -3.20
C ALA A 150 -8.97 -3.03 -2.52
N LEU A 151 -7.70 -3.30 -2.86
CA LEU A 151 -6.94 -4.41 -2.27
C LEU A 151 -6.58 -4.15 -0.80
N LEU A 152 -6.24 -2.91 -0.43
CA LEU A 152 -5.96 -2.53 0.97
C LEU A 152 -7.14 -2.89 1.87
N HIS A 153 -8.36 -2.46 1.51
CA HIS A 153 -9.55 -2.77 2.29
C HIS A 153 -9.96 -4.25 2.21
N ALA A 154 -9.84 -4.89 1.04
CA ALA A 154 -10.17 -6.31 0.91
C ALA A 154 -9.22 -7.22 1.69
N SER A 155 -7.96 -6.81 1.87
CA SER A 155 -6.94 -7.57 2.59
C SER A 155 -7.03 -7.47 4.11
N ALA A 156 -7.76 -6.48 4.64
CA ALA A 156 -7.90 -6.20 6.07
C ALA A 156 -6.56 -6.14 6.85
N LEU A 157 -5.48 -5.69 6.18
CA LEU A 157 -4.14 -5.63 6.78
C LEU A 157 -4.02 -4.60 7.92
N VAL A 158 -4.87 -3.58 7.90
CA VAL A 158 -4.94 -2.53 8.92
C VAL A 158 -6.30 -2.65 9.58
N GLY A 159 -6.31 -3.07 10.85
CA GLY A 159 -7.55 -3.22 11.61
C GLY A 159 -8.12 -1.87 12.04
N ASP A 160 -9.44 -1.71 12.04
CA ASP A 160 -10.08 -0.43 12.40
C ASP A 160 -9.67 0.05 13.80
N GLU A 161 -9.53 -0.87 14.77
CA GLU A 161 -9.13 -0.55 16.15
C GLU A 161 -7.74 0.08 16.26
N CYS A 162 -6.80 -0.27 15.37
CA CYS A 162 -5.45 0.31 15.43
C CYS A 162 -5.40 1.78 14.97
N LEU A 163 -6.46 2.23 14.28
CA LEU A 163 -6.59 3.60 13.82
C LEU A 163 -7.41 4.46 14.80
N LYS A 164 -8.22 3.86 15.68
CA LYS A 164 -9.06 4.60 16.63
C LYS A 164 -8.23 5.16 17.79
N ILE A 165 -8.47 6.43 18.12
CA ILE A 165 -7.94 7.10 19.30
C ILE A 165 -9.09 7.31 20.28
N TRP A 166 -9.05 6.57 21.38
CA TRP A 166 -10.08 6.57 22.42
C TRP A 166 -9.81 7.68 23.45
N GLY A 167 -10.88 8.24 23.99
CA GLY A 167 -10.85 9.20 25.09
C GLY A 167 -12.05 9.06 26.02
N PRO A 168 -12.01 9.67 27.21
CA PRO A 168 -13.13 9.63 28.15
C PRO A 168 -14.35 10.40 27.61
N VAL A 169 -15.55 9.95 27.96
CA VAL A 169 -16.81 10.65 27.69
C VAL A 169 -16.97 11.80 28.69
N VAL A 170 -17.32 13.00 28.20
CA VAL A 170 -17.39 14.22 29.02
C VAL A 170 -18.75 14.37 29.74
N ASP A 171 -19.83 13.90 29.11
CA ASP A 171 -21.22 14.11 29.54
C ASP A 171 -21.96 12.80 29.84
N GLY A 172 -21.22 11.71 30.13
CA GLY A 172 -21.83 10.42 30.46
C GLY A 172 -22.33 10.43 31.90
N ASP A 173 -23.56 9.98 32.13
CA ASP A 173 -24.01 9.61 33.46
C ASP A 173 -23.02 8.55 34.00
N GLU A 174 -22.55 8.72 35.24
CA GLU A 174 -21.71 7.72 35.91
C GLU A 174 -22.59 6.46 36.13
N GLU A 175 -22.59 5.55 35.17
CA GLU A 175 -23.26 4.26 35.32
C GLU A 175 -22.41 3.36 36.23
N GLU A 176 -23.06 2.77 37.24
CA GLU A 176 -22.45 1.79 38.14
C GLU A 176 -22.63 0.39 37.53
N ASP A 177 -21.57 -0.42 37.51
CA ASP A 177 -21.66 -1.81 37.06
C ASP A 177 -22.42 -2.70 38.05
N GLU A 178 -22.59 -3.99 37.72
CA GLU A 178 -23.29 -4.96 38.58
C GLU A 178 -22.66 -5.13 39.97
N GLU A 179 -21.41 -4.69 40.17
CA GLU A 179 -20.66 -4.73 41.43
C GLU A 179 -20.66 -3.37 42.17
N GLY A 180 -21.24 -2.32 41.58
CA GLY A 180 -21.32 -0.98 42.15
C GLY A 180 -20.07 -0.13 41.95
N GLU A 181 -19.18 -0.52 41.02
CA GLU A 181 -18.02 0.27 40.60
C GLU A 181 -18.40 1.18 39.42
N LYS A 182 -17.72 2.34 39.30
CA LYS A 182 -17.97 3.28 38.19
C LYS A 182 -17.53 2.64 36.87
N GLU A 183 -18.44 2.46 35.90
CA GLU A 183 -18.05 2.06 34.56
C GLU A 183 -17.33 3.20 33.84
N GLU A 184 -16.05 2.98 33.51
CA GLU A 184 -15.32 3.91 32.64
C GLU A 184 -15.79 3.76 31.19
N VAL A 185 -16.67 4.66 30.76
CA VAL A 185 -17.09 4.76 29.35
C VAL A 185 -16.05 5.54 28.56
N SER A 186 -15.57 4.92 27.47
CA SER A 186 -14.66 5.56 26.51
C SER A 186 -15.35 5.74 25.17
N GLU A 187 -15.07 6.82 24.47
CA GLU A 187 -15.54 7.05 23.10
C GLU A 187 -14.40 7.33 22.13
N VAL A 188 -14.64 7.08 20.84
CA VAL A 188 -13.69 7.40 19.78
C VAL A 188 -13.67 8.91 19.59
N LYS A 189 -12.54 9.54 19.89
CA LYS A 189 -12.35 11.00 19.75
C LYS A 189 -11.65 11.39 18.46
N ALA A 190 -10.83 10.49 17.91
CA ALA A 190 -10.12 10.72 16.66
C ALA A 190 -9.69 9.42 15.98
N PHE A 191 -9.18 9.55 14.77
CA PHE A 191 -8.65 8.49 13.94
C PHE A 191 -7.27 8.85 13.40
N TRP A 192 -6.43 7.83 13.23
CA TRP A 192 -5.26 7.91 12.36
C TRP A 192 -5.69 7.75 10.90
N VAL A 193 -5.30 8.71 10.08
CA VAL A 193 -5.37 8.66 8.62
C VAL A 193 -3.97 8.35 8.09
N LEU A 194 -3.84 7.29 7.30
CA LEU A 194 -2.58 6.87 6.69
C LEU A 194 -2.56 7.28 5.22
N TYR A 195 -1.75 8.28 4.91
CA TYR A 195 -1.39 8.63 3.54
C TYR A 195 -0.27 7.73 3.07
N ILE A 196 -0.54 6.93 2.03
CA ILE A 196 0.38 5.92 1.50
C ILE A 196 0.80 6.35 0.09
N ASP A 197 1.96 6.96 -0.02
CA ASP A 197 2.50 7.49 -1.28
C ASP A 197 3.50 6.51 -1.90
N VAL A 198 3.22 6.05 -3.12
CA VAL A 198 4.12 5.19 -3.90
C VAL A 198 4.67 5.96 -5.10
N LEU A 199 5.97 6.16 -5.14
CA LEU A 199 6.69 6.81 -6.24
C LEU A 199 7.46 5.77 -7.07
N PHE A 200 7.17 5.67 -8.36
CA PHE A 200 7.96 4.87 -9.28
C PHE A 200 9.18 5.65 -9.79
N ILE A 201 10.38 5.18 -9.46
CA ILE A 201 11.64 5.72 -9.99
C ILE A 201 11.91 5.18 -11.39
N SER A 202 11.64 3.88 -11.59
CA SER A 202 11.80 3.21 -12.88
C SER A 202 10.71 2.17 -13.03
N LEU A 203 10.09 2.12 -14.21
CA LEU A 203 9.03 1.19 -14.52
C LEU A 203 9.38 0.34 -15.74
N ASP A 204 9.64 -0.94 -15.50
CA ASP A 204 9.89 -1.96 -16.53
C ASP A 204 8.99 -3.19 -16.31
N GLY A 205 7.69 -3.02 -16.60
CA GLY A 205 6.71 -4.11 -16.55
C GLY A 205 5.72 -3.99 -15.39
N ASN A 206 5.66 -4.99 -14.51
CA ASN A 206 4.54 -5.14 -13.56
C ASN A 206 4.52 -4.05 -12.46
N ALA A 207 3.85 -2.94 -12.74
CA ALA A 207 3.68 -1.82 -11.82
C ALA A 207 2.88 -2.23 -10.57
N PHE A 208 1.77 -2.95 -10.75
CA PHE A 208 0.86 -3.24 -9.65
C PHE A 208 1.51 -4.08 -8.55
N GLU A 209 2.19 -5.17 -8.91
CA GLU A 209 2.90 -6.01 -7.94
C GLU A 209 4.02 -5.24 -7.22
N ALA A 210 4.74 -4.38 -7.94
CA ALA A 210 5.74 -3.53 -7.33
C ALA A 210 5.09 -2.55 -6.34
N ALA A 211 4.07 -1.81 -6.73
CA ALA A 211 3.37 -0.89 -5.82
C ALA A 211 2.86 -1.64 -4.58
N TRP A 212 2.22 -2.80 -4.76
CA TRP A 212 1.71 -3.58 -3.65
C TRP A 212 2.81 -4.07 -2.70
N ALA A 213 3.90 -4.63 -3.24
CA ALA A 213 5.03 -5.06 -2.43
C ALA A 213 5.68 -3.88 -1.68
N ALA A 214 5.73 -2.69 -2.28
CA ALA A 214 6.23 -1.47 -1.64
C ALA A 214 5.34 -1.06 -0.46
N VAL A 215 4.02 -1.08 -0.65
CA VAL A 215 3.03 -0.76 0.39
C VAL A 215 3.11 -1.76 1.54
N LEU A 216 3.13 -3.06 1.27
CA LEU A 216 3.28 -4.07 2.31
C LEU A 216 4.57 -3.88 3.12
N ALA A 217 5.70 -3.65 2.43
CA ALA A 217 6.97 -3.44 3.09
C ALA A 217 6.99 -2.16 3.93
N ALA A 218 6.35 -1.09 3.46
CA ALA A 218 6.25 0.16 4.20
C ALA A 218 5.31 0.07 5.40
N LEU A 219 4.15 -0.60 5.26
CA LEU A 219 3.20 -0.84 6.35
C LEU A 219 3.82 -1.70 7.48
N GLN A 220 4.68 -2.67 7.13
CA GLN A 220 5.45 -3.43 8.13
C GLN A 220 6.49 -2.60 8.91
N ASP A 221 6.83 -1.42 8.41
CA ASP A 221 7.77 -0.47 9.02
C ASP A 221 7.03 0.69 9.71
N VAL A 222 5.69 0.76 9.61
CA VAL A 222 4.90 1.84 10.18
C VAL A 222 5.01 1.84 11.70
N TYR A 223 5.28 3.02 12.22
CA TYR A 223 5.21 3.37 13.62
C TYR A 223 4.26 4.57 13.80
N LEU A 224 3.27 4.38 14.67
CA LEU A 224 2.35 5.43 15.11
C LEU A 224 2.74 5.86 16.53
N PRO A 225 2.93 7.17 16.79
CA PRO A 225 3.21 7.66 18.13
C PRO A 225 2.03 7.44 19.06
N SER A 226 2.30 7.41 20.36
CA SER A 226 1.24 7.33 21.37
C SER A 226 0.39 8.58 21.26
N ALA A 227 -0.89 8.42 20.96
CA ALA A 227 -1.84 9.52 20.82
C ALA A 227 -2.89 9.44 21.92
N GLN A 228 -3.04 10.54 22.66
CA GLN A 228 -4.01 10.66 23.74
C GLN A 228 -4.89 11.88 23.54
N TRP A 229 -6.18 11.73 23.87
CA TRP A 229 -7.12 12.84 23.87
C TRP A 229 -6.92 13.71 25.10
N VAL A 230 -6.70 15.01 24.89
CA VAL A 230 -6.62 15.99 25.98
C VAL A 230 -7.94 16.77 26.05
N GLN A 231 -8.74 16.45 27.06
CA GLN A 231 -10.11 16.96 27.25
C GLN A 231 -10.15 18.50 27.32
N ASP A 232 -9.23 19.11 28.09
CA ASP A 232 -9.18 20.57 28.28
C ASP A 232 -8.98 21.36 26.99
N ARG A 233 -8.34 20.75 25.98
CA ARG A 233 -7.99 21.41 24.73
C ARG A 233 -8.84 20.95 23.55
N GLY A 234 -9.61 19.89 23.70
CA GLY A 234 -10.34 19.26 22.59
C GLY A 234 -9.40 18.83 21.45
N THR A 235 -8.18 18.38 21.77
CA THR A 235 -7.17 18.01 20.77
C THR A 235 -6.47 16.72 21.15
N VAL A 236 -5.96 16.01 20.14
CA VAL A 236 -5.07 14.87 20.33
C VAL A 236 -3.64 15.37 20.51
N VAL A 237 -2.99 14.92 21.57
CA VAL A 237 -1.56 15.13 21.78
C VAL A 237 -0.84 13.83 21.47
N CYS A 238 0.20 13.93 20.64
CA CYS A 238 1.07 12.81 20.31
C CYS A 238 2.36 12.93 21.13
N GLU A 239 2.76 11.84 21.76
CA GLU A 239 4.07 11.71 22.38
C GLU A 239 5.00 10.97 21.40
N ASP A 240 6.06 11.66 20.96
CA ASP A 240 7.12 11.02 20.20
C ASP A 240 7.87 10.03 21.09
N LEU A 241 8.14 8.82 20.60
CA LEU A 241 9.15 7.93 21.20
C LEU A 241 10.55 8.50 20.96
N GLY A 242 10.89 9.59 21.65
CA GLY A 242 12.16 10.29 21.56
C GLY A 242 12.97 10.19 22.84
N GLN A 243 13.97 9.30 22.84
CA GLN A 243 15.13 9.29 23.75
C GLN A 243 14.89 8.86 25.22
N GLY A 244 14.61 7.57 25.44
CA GLY A 244 14.67 6.98 26.78
C GLY A 244 14.69 5.46 26.77
N SER A 245 15.89 4.87 26.82
CA SER A 245 16.18 3.43 27.00
C SER A 245 15.80 2.49 25.84
N GLY A 246 16.74 1.60 25.49
CA GLY A 246 16.66 0.70 24.33
C GLY A 246 15.60 -0.40 24.44
N GLY A 247 14.35 -0.05 24.15
CA GLY A 247 13.25 -1.00 23.93
C GLY A 247 13.07 -1.30 22.45
N GLU A 248 12.94 -2.59 22.11
CA GLU A 248 12.70 -3.09 20.76
C GLU A 248 11.50 -2.41 20.08
N ARG A 249 11.65 -2.09 18.80
CA ARG A 249 10.59 -1.53 17.96
C ARG A 249 9.45 -2.54 17.85
N GLY A 250 8.34 -2.28 18.54
CA GLY A 250 7.13 -3.06 18.42
C GLY A 250 6.58 -2.95 17.00
N ALA A 251 6.80 -4.01 16.21
CA ALA A 251 6.11 -4.17 14.94
C ALA A 251 4.61 -4.33 15.22
N LEU A 252 3.77 -3.62 14.46
CA LEU A 252 2.35 -3.94 14.37
C LEU A 252 2.24 -5.41 13.93
N GLY A 253 1.92 -6.29 14.88
CA GLY A 253 1.73 -7.71 14.64
C GLY A 253 0.51 -7.92 13.77
N ALA A 254 0.74 -8.37 12.53
CA ALA A 254 -0.31 -8.96 11.72
C ALA A 254 -0.72 -10.28 12.38
N GLY A 255 -1.92 -10.30 12.97
CA GLY A 255 -2.65 -11.51 13.36
C GLY A 255 -3.58 -11.94 12.24
#